data_AF-A0A2S5N4K7-F1
#
_entry.id   AF-A0A2S5N4K7-F1
#
_cell.length_a   1.000
_cell.length_b   1.000
_cell.length_c   1.000
_cell.angle_alpha   90.00
_cell.angle_beta   90.00
_cell.angle_gamma   90.00
#
_symmetry.space_group_name_H-M   'P 1'
#
loop_
_entity.id
_entity.type
_entity.pdbx_description
1 polymer ?
#
loop_
_entity_poly.entity_id
_entity_poly.type
_entity_poly.pdbx_seq_one_letter_code
_entity_poly.pdbx_strand_id
1 'polypeptide(L)'
;MANTTNLALPLIDQNQSQKHVTHNEALRALDAIVHLSVIDDALSTPPASPANGDRYIVAASPTDEWAGQQGKLAASQDGAWRFYAPKTGWRVYIASKTSVYVYDGANWASIVSVLQNLTLLGVGATADANNPFLASLNATLWTAKYVANGGDGDLRFKLNKEAAGHTVSQLYQTNFSGRAETGLIGDDNFHVKVSPDGSAWKESIVVDAATGEVAFPSGGPTKVRVFTSSGTYVPTPGMRFADVLLFGAGGGAGSGARAASGNAASGGGAGGPGGRARGRFTAAQIGASQSVTIGAPGLGGAAATTDNTAGANGTQGGFTALGALLRAWGGGAGAGGQIGGGSGGGGAGSPASAGGNASGATGGTGSFAVGSGGSAAAGAANLTLEGQGSGGGGCHASGTPAGAGGGVAANGPPGGGAGGGITAANAPANGANSGIMYVAGSAVVAAGGVAGGAKHGGAGSTWANGAGPLEQCGGSGGGGAAETSAAAGNGGDGGLGGGAGGGGGASRNGFASGEGGDAGAGLMIIFEHF
;
A
#
# COMPACT_ATOMS: atom_id res chain seq x y z
N MET A 1 9.10 21.85 91.09
CA MET A 1 7.86 21.70 90.32
C MET A 1 7.99 20.45 89.47
N ALA A 2 7.12 19.46 89.68
CA ALA A 2 7.12 18.23 88.88
C ALA A 2 6.44 18.49 87.53
N ASN A 3 6.80 17.73 86.49
CA ASN A 3 6.19 17.82 85.16
C ASN A 3 5.60 16.47 84.74
N THR A 4 4.68 16.45 83.79
CA THR A 4 4.23 15.21 83.13
C THR A 4 5.35 14.61 82.26
N THR A 5 5.30 13.30 81.99
CA THR A 5 6.44 12.57 81.42
C THR A 5 6.64 12.79 79.92
N ASN A 6 5.56 12.78 79.13
CA ASN A 6 5.67 12.85 77.67
C ASN A 6 5.71 14.28 77.13
N LEU A 7 4.91 15.18 77.72
CA LEU A 7 4.69 16.55 77.25
C LEU A 7 5.36 17.61 78.13
N ALA A 8 6.00 17.21 79.23
CA ALA A 8 6.66 18.10 80.18
C ALA A 8 5.74 19.22 80.73
N LEU A 9 4.44 18.93 80.91
CA LEU A 9 3.46 19.90 81.41
C LEU A 9 3.67 20.13 82.92
N PRO A 10 3.77 21.38 83.40
CA PRO A 10 3.96 21.66 84.82
C PRO A 10 2.79 21.19 85.68
N LEU A 11 3.08 20.47 86.75
CA LEU A 11 2.11 20.05 87.76
C LEU A 11 2.04 21.06 88.91
N ILE A 12 0.86 21.19 89.50
CA ILE A 12 0.65 21.99 90.71
C ILE A 12 1.23 21.24 91.92
N ASP A 13 2.06 21.91 92.72
CA ASP A 13 2.65 21.35 93.93
C ASP A 13 1.57 20.98 94.98
N GLN A 14 1.90 20.05 95.89
CA GLN A 14 0.99 19.60 96.93
C GLN A 14 0.60 20.73 97.91
N ASN A 15 -0.45 20.51 98.71
CA ASN A 15 -0.97 21.45 99.72
C ASN A 15 -1.65 22.74 99.19
N GLN A 16 -2.08 22.73 97.92
CA GLN A 16 -2.84 23.82 97.30
C GLN A 16 -4.38 23.64 97.45
N SER A 17 -4.88 23.48 98.69
CA SER A 17 -6.32 23.29 98.98
C SER A 17 -6.97 22.19 98.11
N GLN A 18 -6.26 21.06 97.94
CA GLN A 18 -6.66 19.90 97.12
C GLN A 18 -6.93 20.14 95.62
N LYS A 19 -6.79 21.36 95.09
CA LYS A 19 -6.96 21.65 93.65
C LYS A 19 -5.95 20.91 92.76
N HIS A 20 -4.77 20.64 93.29
CA HIS A 20 -3.70 19.89 92.62
C HIS A 20 -4.11 18.46 92.26
N VAL A 21 -5.07 17.85 92.96
CA VAL A 21 -5.49 16.45 92.72
C VAL A 21 -6.16 16.34 91.36
N THR A 22 -7.31 16.99 91.18
CA THR A 22 -8.11 16.89 89.95
C THR A 22 -7.43 17.53 88.75
N HIS A 23 -6.68 18.63 88.95
CA HIS A 23 -5.96 19.28 87.87
C HIS A 23 -4.78 18.44 87.37
N ASN A 24 -3.94 17.92 88.27
CA ASN A 24 -2.81 17.10 87.86
C ASN A 24 -3.27 15.76 87.27
N GLU A 25 -4.42 15.22 87.67
CA GLU A 25 -5.05 14.07 87.01
C GLU A 25 -5.45 14.38 85.57
N ALA A 26 -6.06 15.55 85.34
CA ALA A 26 -6.38 15.99 83.98
C ALA A 26 -5.12 16.18 83.13
N LEU A 27 -4.05 16.76 83.68
CA LEU A 27 -2.78 16.91 82.97
C LEU A 27 -2.12 15.57 82.63
N ARG A 28 -2.18 14.58 83.52
CA ARG A 28 -1.70 13.20 83.24
C ARG A 28 -2.52 12.50 82.17
N ALA A 29 -3.84 12.71 82.16
CA ALA A 29 -4.70 12.20 81.10
C ALA A 29 -4.34 12.83 79.75
N LEU A 30 -4.14 14.16 79.71
CA LEU A 30 -3.69 14.87 78.52
C LEU A 30 -2.32 14.37 78.04
N ASP A 31 -1.37 14.16 78.95
CA ASP A 31 -0.04 13.62 78.65
C ASP A 31 -0.08 12.24 77.98
N ALA A 32 -1.06 11.41 78.35
CA ALA A 32 -1.23 10.08 77.76
C ALA A 32 -1.88 10.13 76.36
N ILE A 33 -2.93 10.94 76.19
CA ILE A 33 -3.83 10.90 75.02
C ILE A 33 -3.50 11.91 73.92
N VAL A 34 -2.76 12.99 74.23
CA VAL A 34 -2.37 14.01 73.25
C VAL A 34 -1.04 13.63 72.60
N HIS A 35 -0.88 13.93 71.30
CA HIS A 35 0.25 13.43 70.49
C HIS A 35 0.47 11.92 70.68
N LEU A 36 -0.64 11.18 70.60
CA LEU A 36 -0.71 9.78 70.99
C LEU A 36 0.23 8.91 70.14
N SER A 37 1.22 8.35 70.80
CA SER A 37 2.18 7.40 70.26
C SER A 37 2.25 6.22 71.21
N VAL A 38 2.08 5.00 70.68
CA VAL A 38 2.17 3.76 71.44
C VAL A 38 3.31 2.91 70.91
N ILE A 39 3.89 2.10 71.78
CA ILE A 39 4.99 1.20 71.44
C ILE A 39 4.46 0.04 70.59
N ASP A 40 3.36 -0.58 71.01
CA ASP A 40 2.75 -1.74 70.36
C ASP A 40 1.23 -1.78 70.57
N ASP A 41 0.53 -2.50 69.71
CA ASP A 41 -0.91 -2.81 69.76
C ASP A 41 -1.24 -4.31 69.73
N ALA A 42 -0.22 -5.18 69.71
CA ALA A 42 -0.36 -6.64 69.64
C ALA A 42 -0.10 -7.34 70.99
N LEU A 43 0.32 -6.61 72.03
CA LEU A 43 0.61 -7.19 73.34
C LEU A 43 -0.68 -7.43 74.14
N SER A 44 -0.82 -8.65 74.66
CA SER A 44 -1.90 -9.04 75.57
C SER A 44 -1.47 -8.99 77.04
N THR A 45 -0.18 -9.04 77.33
CA THR A 45 0.38 -9.03 78.68
C THR A 45 1.19 -7.75 78.89
N PRO A 46 1.04 -7.03 80.02
CA PRO A 46 1.85 -5.85 80.31
C PRO A 46 3.35 -6.20 80.33
N PRO A 47 4.22 -5.31 79.83
CA PRO A 47 5.67 -5.45 80.02
C PRO A 47 6.02 -5.55 81.51
N ALA A 48 7.00 -6.38 81.85
CA ALA A 48 7.41 -6.59 83.26
C ALA A 48 8.05 -5.35 83.91
N SER A 49 8.65 -4.47 83.10
CA SER A 49 9.32 -3.25 83.56
C SER A 49 9.01 -2.08 82.62
N PRO A 50 7.77 -1.57 82.60
CA PRO A 50 7.39 -0.45 81.74
C PRO A 50 8.05 0.83 82.25
N ALA A 51 8.64 1.63 81.36
CA ALA A 51 9.09 2.95 81.73
C ALA A 51 7.87 3.85 82.02
N ASN A 52 8.05 4.82 82.92
CA ASN A 52 7.01 5.83 83.14
C ASN A 52 6.78 6.58 81.82
N GLY A 53 5.52 6.74 81.43
CA GLY A 53 5.13 7.34 80.15
C GLY A 53 4.95 6.35 78.99
N ASP A 54 5.33 5.08 79.14
CA ASP A 54 5.11 4.05 78.11
C ASP A 54 3.61 3.86 77.85
N ARG A 55 3.27 3.68 76.56
CA ARG A 55 1.89 3.58 76.10
C ARG A 55 1.71 2.40 75.14
N TYR A 56 0.61 1.70 75.27
CA TYR A 56 0.24 0.52 74.47
C TYR A 56 -1.25 0.52 74.14
N ILE A 57 -1.64 -0.13 73.05
CA ILE A 57 -3.02 -0.55 72.84
C ILE A 57 -3.13 -2.01 73.30
N VAL A 58 -4.05 -2.27 74.22
CA VAL A 58 -4.25 -3.61 74.78
C VAL A 58 -4.86 -4.53 73.72
N ALA A 59 -4.21 -5.65 73.41
CA ALA A 59 -4.66 -6.61 72.41
C ALA A 59 -5.78 -7.54 72.91
N ALA A 60 -6.38 -8.29 71.96
CA ALA A 60 -7.66 -9.01 72.06
C ALA A 60 -7.94 -9.79 73.35
N SER A 61 -6.91 -10.36 73.97
CA SER A 61 -7.04 -11.33 75.06
C SER A 61 -6.14 -10.95 76.25
N PRO A 62 -6.43 -9.84 76.96
CA PRO A 62 -5.46 -9.30 77.89
C PRO A 62 -5.33 -10.09 79.20
N THR A 63 -4.12 -10.13 79.76
CA THR A 63 -3.77 -10.81 81.02
C THR A 63 -3.27 -9.83 82.09
N ASP A 64 -3.13 -10.33 83.32
CA ASP A 64 -2.55 -9.59 84.46
C ASP A 64 -3.23 -8.23 84.70
N GLU A 65 -2.44 -7.16 84.93
CA GLU A 65 -2.96 -5.82 85.19
C GLU A 65 -3.77 -5.24 84.01
N TRP A 66 -3.69 -5.83 82.81
CA TRP A 66 -4.45 -5.43 81.64
C TRP A 66 -5.79 -6.19 81.49
N ALA A 67 -6.07 -7.20 82.34
CA ALA A 67 -7.30 -7.99 82.26
C ALA A 67 -8.55 -7.09 82.26
N GLY A 68 -9.45 -7.33 81.30
CA GLY A 68 -10.68 -6.53 81.11
C GLY A 68 -10.49 -5.17 80.42
N GLN A 69 -9.28 -4.83 79.98
CA GLN A 69 -8.96 -3.53 79.35
C GLN A 69 -8.74 -3.63 77.83
N GLN A 70 -9.30 -4.67 77.18
CA GLN A 70 -9.21 -4.93 75.74
C GLN A 70 -9.47 -3.67 74.90
N GLY A 71 -8.58 -3.39 73.94
CA GLY A 71 -8.67 -2.29 72.98
C GLY A 71 -8.46 -0.89 73.57
N LYS A 72 -8.27 -0.76 74.89
CA LYS A 72 -8.00 0.54 75.52
C LYS A 72 -6.53 0.92 75.36
N LEU A 73 -6.28 2.22 75.44
CA LEU A 73 -4.94 2.76 75.61
C LEU A 73 -4.49 2.52 77.06
N ALA A 74 -3.44 1.72 77.25
CA ALA A 74 -2.76 1.55 78.52
C ALA A 74 -1.57 2.51 78.58
N ALA A 75 -1.48 3.33 79.64
CA ALA A 75 -0.35 4.22 79.91
C ALA A 75 0.25 3.90 81.28
N SER A 76 1.55 3.61 81.33
CA SER A 76 2.29 3.44 82.58
C SER A 76 2.55 4.81 83.18
N GLN A 77 1.95 5.12 84.33
CA GLN A 77 2.02 6.43 84.98
C GLN A 77 2.17 6.27 86.48
N ASP A 78 3.23 6.86 87.05
CA ASP A 78 3.51 6.87 88.51
C ASP A 78 3.54 5.45 89.12
N GLY A 79 4.03 4.46 88.37
CA GLY A 79 4.15 3.07 88.81
C GLY A 79 2.86 2.24 88.72
N ALA A 80 1.82 2.75 88.05
CA ALA A 80 0.57 2.03 87.81
C ALA A 80 0.07 2.21 86.36
N TRP A 81 -0.76 1.28 85.89
CA TRP A 81 -1.41 1.41 84.59
C TRP A 81 -2.68 2.26 84.67
N ARG A 82 -2.78 3.25 83.77
CA ARG A 82 -4.01 3.99 83.52
C ARG A 82 -4.58 3.60 82.16
N PHE A 83 -5.89 3.41 82.10
CA PHE A 83 -6.57 2.97 80.89
C PHE A 83 -7.52 4.04 80.38
N TYR A 84 -7.42 4.34 79.08
CA TYR A 84 -8.27 5.30 78.40
C TYR A 84 -9.01 4.62 77.26
N ALA A 85 -10.34 4.70 77.28
CA ALA A 85 -11.16 4.18 76.18
C ALA A 85 -11.02 5.09 74.95
N PRO A 86 -10.64 4.56 73.77
CA PRO A 86 -10.55 5.36 72.57
C PRO A 86 -11.94 5.87 72.14
N LYS A 87 -11.96 7.05 71.51
CA LYS A 87 -13.16 7.61 70.89
C LYS A 87 -12.97 7.67 69.38
N THR A 88 -14.08 7.56 68.63
CA THR A 88 -14.05 7.68 67.16
C THR A 88 -13.30 8.94 66.74
N GLY A 89 -12.37 8.78 65.80
CA GLY A 89 -11.52 9.86 65.28
C GLY A 89 -10.21 10.08 66.04
N TRP A 90 -9.96 9.37 67.16
CA TRP A 90 -8.63 9.37 67.80
C TRP A 90 -7.57 8.87 66.82
N ARG A 91 -6.39 9.48 66.86
CA ARG A 91 -5.23 9.14 66.01
C ARG A 91 -4.11 8.64 66.89
N VAL A 92 -3.45 7.56 66.49
CA VAL A 92 -2.29 6.98 67.19
C VAL A 92 -1.20 6.65 66.20
N TYR A 93 0.04 7.01 66.53
CA TYR A 93 1.20 6.40 65.88
C TYR A 93 1.57 5.11 66.63
N ILE A 94 1.63 3.99 65.91
CA ILE A 94 2.02 2.69 66.48
C ILE A 94 3.46 2.43 66.05
N ALA A 95 4.39 2.50 67.01
CA ALA A 95 5.83 2.43 66.73
C ALA A 95 6.25 1.07 66.14
N SER A 96 5.69 -0.04 66.63
CA SER A 96 5.96 -1.39 66.10
C SER A 96 5.55 -1.56 64.62
N LYS A 97 4.63 -0.72 64.12
CA LYS A 97 4.10 -0.76 62.75
C LYS A 97 4.52 0.43 61.88
N THR A 98 5.30 1.37 62.44
CA THR A 98 5.75 2.61 61.78
C THR A 98 4.64 3.34 61.01
N SER A 99 3.41 3.36 61.56
CA SER A 99 2.23 3.87 60.86
C SER A 99 1.21 4.49 61.80
N VAL A 100 0.37 5.37 61.24
CA VAL A 100 -0.71 6.06 61.96
C VAL A 100 -2.02 5.32 61.76
N TYR A 101 -2.75 5.14 62.85
CA TYR A 101 -4.06 4.50 62.88
C TYR A 101 -5.10 5.48 63.40
N VAL A 102 -6.34 5.33 62.93
CA VAL A 102 -7.53 6.05 63.42
C VAL A 102 -8.49 5.06 64.04
N TYR A 103 -9.03 5.38 65.20
CA TYR A 103 -10.11 4.60 65.79
C TYR A 103 -11.42 4.91 65.06
N ASP A 104 -12.00 3.92 64.37
CA ASP A 104 -13.21 4.08 63.54
C ASP A 104 -14.52 4.01 64.35
N GLY A 105 -14.44 3.73 65.65
CA GLY A 105 -15.57 3.48 66.54
C GLY A 105 -15.72 2.02 66.98
N ALA A 106 -14.99 1.11 66.34
CA ALA A 106 -14.87 -0.30 66.72
C ALA A 106 -13.40 -0.73 66.83
N ASN A 107 -12.57 -0.41 65.85
CA ASN A 107 -11.18 -0.85 65.73
C ASN A 107 -10.23 0.31 65.39
N TRP A 108 -8.94 0.10 65.67
CA TRP A 108 -7.88 0.94 65.11
C TRP A 108 -7.60 0.51 63.68
N ALA A 109 -7.98 1.34 62.71
CA ALA A 109 -7.72 1.12 61.28
C ALA A 109 -6.54 1.96 60.82
N SER A 110 -5.65 1.40 59.98
CA SER A 110 -4.55 2.19 59.43
C SER A 110 -5.12 3.34 58.60
N ILE A 111 -4.57 4.55 58.74
CA ILE A 111 -4.89 5.66 57.84
C ILE A 111 -4.57 5.30 56.37
N VAL A 112 -3.67 4.34 56.16
CA VAL A 112 -3.25 3.84 54.85
C VAL A 112 -3.98 2.53 54.48
N SER A 113 -5.02 2.13 55.21
CA SER A 113 -5.67 0.83 54.99
C SER A 113 -6.35 0.74 53.62
N VAL A 114 -5.90 -0.28 52.86
CA VAL A 114 -6.32 -0.81 51.56
C VAL A 114 -6.76 0.25 50.53
N LEU A 115 -5.93 0.47 49.49
CA LEU A 115 -6.18 1.32 48.31
C LEU A 115 -7.38 0.86 47.43
N GLN A 116 -8.37 0.19 48.01
CA GLN A 116 -9.59 -0.27 47.35
C GLN A 116 -10.61 0.85 47.28
N ASN A 117 -11.39 0.88 46.19
CA ASN A 117 -12.44 1.86 45.95
C ASN A 117 -11.97 3.33 45.99
N LEU A 118 -10.70 3.58 45.65
CA LEU A 118 -10.20 4.94 45.47
C LEU A 118 -11.01 5.63 44.36
N THR A 119 -11.60 6.77 44.69
CA THR A 119 -12.28 7.60 43.70
C THR A 119 -11.28 8.28 42.77
N LEU A 120 -10.13 8.70 43.30
CA LEU A 120 -9.06 9.39 42.56
C LEU A 120 -7.70 8.85 43.02
N LEU A 121 -6.79 8.57 42.07
CA LEU A 121 -5.40 8.18 42.33
C LEU A 121 -4.47 8.93 41.36
N GLY A 122 -3.66 9.83 41.91
CA GLY A 122 -2.67 10.60 41.18
C GLY A 122 -1.23 10.19 41.54
N VAL A 123 -0.38 9.96 40.55
CA VAL A 123 1.06 9.66 40.72
C VAL A 123 1.88 10.74 40.04
N GLY A 124 2.53 11.61 40.82
CA GLY A 124 3.27 12.76 40.27
C GLY A 124 2.37 13.86 39.65
N ALA A 125 1.05 13.73 39.77
CA ALA A 125 0.03 14.67 39.32
C ALA A 125 -1.26 14.53 40.17
N THR A 126 -2.14 15.52 40.11
CA THR A 126 -3.46 15.49 40.79
C THR A 126 -4.51 14.91 39.86
N ALA A 127 -5.07 13.74 40.19
CA ALA A 127 -6.18 13.14 39.46
C ALA A 127 -7.47 13.96 39.62
N ASP A 128 -8.37 13.86 38.63
CA ASP A 128 -9.64 14.58 38.59
C ASP A 128 -10.78 13.66 38.12
N ALA A 129 -12.01 14.19 38.05
CA ALA A 129 -13.17 13.39 37.66
C ALA A 129 -13.12 12.88 36.20
N ASN A 130 -12.34 13.52 35.33
CA ASN A 130 -12.16 13.08 33.94
C ASN A 130 -11.06 12.03 33.82
N ASN A 131 -10.04 12.09 34.69
CA ASN A 131 -8.92 11.15 34.79
C ASN A 131 -8.79 10.62 36.23
N PRO A 132 -9.68 9.70 36.66
CA PRO A 132 -9.67 9.18 38.03
C PRO A 132 -8.37 8.44 38.39
N PHE A 133 -7.66 7.92 37.39
CA PHE A 133 -6.29 7.47 37.51
C PHE A 133 -5.40 8.33 36.61
N LEU A 134 -4.50 9.12 37.19
CA LEU A 134 -3.59 10.01 36.46
C LEU A 134 -2.15 9.81 36.91
N ALA A 135 -1.22 9.79 35.97
CA ALA A 135 0.19 9.70 36.28
C ALA A 135 1.04 10.62 35.40
N SER A 136 1.93 11.39 36.01
CA SER A 136 2.97 12.17 35.32
C SER A 136 4.31 11.48 35.51
N LEU A 137 4.73 10.70 34.52
CA LEU A 137 5.85 9.74 34.59
C LEU A 137 6.66 9.74 33.28
N ASN A 138 7.91 9.27 33.35
CA ASN A 138 8.73 9.03 32.15
C ASN A 138 8.43 7.69 31.46
N ALA A 139 7.96 6.69 32.21
CA ALA A 139 7.65 5.36 31.70
C ALA A 139 6.62 4.65 32.59
N THR A 140 5.87 3.72 32.00
CA THR A 140 5.04 2.76 32.72
C THR A 140 5.46 1.34 32.32
N LEU A 141 5.63 0.45 33.30
CA LEU A 141 5.87 -0.97 33.07
C LEU A 141 4.76 -1.76 33.74
N TRP A 142 3.91 -2.37 32.92
CA TRP A 142 3.02 -3.42 33.36
C TRP A 142 3.75 -4.74 33.16
N THR A 143 3.92 -5.51 34.22
CA THR A 143 4.59 -6.82 34.16
C THR A 143 3.71 -7.89 34.77
N ALA A 144 3.83 -9.10 34.24
CA ALA A 144 3.12 -10.25 34.76
C ALA A 144 3.55 -10.55 36.20
N LYS A 145 2.62 -11.10 36.98
CA LYS A 145 2.98 -11.70 38.26
C LYS A 145 3.65 -13.04 37.96
N TYR A 146 4.96 -13.13 38.18
CA TYR A 146 5.71 -14.33 37.86
C TYR A 146 5.28 -15.51 38.74
N VAL A 147 5.44 -16.73 38.21
CA VAL A 147 5.10 -17.98 38.91
C VAL A 147 5.84 -18.09 40.25
N ALA A 148 7.13 -17.70 40.29
CA ALA A 148 7.92 -17.68 41.51
C ALA A 148 7.33 -16.76 42.62
N ASN A 149 6.52 -15.78 42.24
CA ASN A 149 5.87 -14.84 43.15
C ASN A 149 4.40 -15.22 43.39
N GLY A 150 3.96 -16.41 42.96
CA GLY A 150 2.60 -16.90 43.09
C GLY A 150 1.61 -16.29 42.09
N GLY A 151 2.05 -15.98 40.88
CA GLY A 151 1.19 -15.63 39.74
C GLY A 151 1.16 -16.72 38.66
N ASP A 152 0.50 -16.45 37.54
CA ASP A 152 0.39 -17.35 36.39
C ASP A 152 1.42 -17.06 35.28
N GLY A 153 2.19 -15.98 35.41
CA GLY A 153 3.17 -15.56 34.42
C GLY A 153 2.59 -14.79 33.21
N ASP A 154 1.28 -14.58 33.17
CA ASP A 154 0.62 -13.85 32.09
C ASP A 154 0.31 -12.40 32.51
N LEU A 155 0.33 -11.48 31.55
CA LEU A 155 -0.23 -10.14 31.70
C LEU A 155 -1.33 -9.92 30.67
N ARG A 156 -2.50 -9.46 31.11
CA ARG A 156 -3.61 -9.06 30.24
C ARG A 156 -4.04 -7.65 30.58
N PHE A 157 -3.96 -6.75 29.61
CA PHE A 157 -4.55 -5.42 29.73
C PHE A 157 -5.97 -5.46 29.14
N LYS A 158 -6.95 -5.64 30.02
CA LYS A 158 -8.35 -5.80 29.62
C LYS A 158 -9.05 -4.46 29.71
N LEU A 159 -9.66 -4.05 28.61
CA LEU A 159 -10.49 -2.85 28.52
C LEU A 159 -11.88 -3.28 28.08
N ASN A 160 -12.91 -2.67 28.66
CA ASN A 160 -14.31 -3.03 28.40
C ASN A 160 -15.14 -1.78 28.12
N LYS A 161 -16.03 -1.87 27.13
CA LYS A 161 -17.10 -0.89 26.87
C LYS A 161 -18.47 -1.51 27.15
N GLU A 162 -19.45 -0.69 27.49
CA GLU A 162 -20.79 -1.15 27.89
C GLU A 162 -21.61 -1.73 26.73
N ALA A 163 -21.45 -1.20 25.52
CA ALA A 163 -22.14 -1.65 24.31
C ALA A 163 -21.37 -1.28 23.05
N ALA A 164 -21.80 -1.84 21.90
CA ALA A 164 -21.13 -1.66 20.62
C ALA A 164 -20.90 -0.19 20.23
N GLY A 165 -21.89 0.68 20.45
CA GLY A 165 -21.81 2.11 20.10
C GLY A 165 -20.82 2.95 20.92
N HIS A 166 -20.18 2.38 21.94
CA HIS A 166 -19.21 3.07 22.78
C HIS A 166 -17.76 2.88 22.32
N THR A 167 -16.85 3.62 22.95
CA THR A 167 -15.42 3.59 22.66
C THR A 167 -14.65 2.88 23.76
N VAL A 168 -13.75 1.99 23.36
CA VAL A 168 -12.67 1.49 24.20
C VAL A 168 -11.40 1.48 23.37
N SER A 169 -10.43 2.32 23.75
CA SER A 169 -9.29 2.63 22.90
C SER A 169 -8.01 2.95 23.67
N GLN A 170 -6.90 2.93 22.95
CA GLN A 170 -5.65 3.59 23.33
C GLN A 170 -5.52 4.86 22.51
N LEU A 171 -5.44 6.00 23.19
CA LEU A 171 -5.28 7.31 22.58
C LEU A 171 -3.83 7.80 22.74
N TYR A 172 -3.16 8.05 21.62
CA TYR A 172 -1.81 8.59 21.56
C TYR A 172 -1.89 10.11 21.38
N GLN A 173 -1.21 10.87 22.24
CA GLN A 173 -1.37 12.34 22.29
C GLN A 173 -0.04 13.10 22.22
N THR A 174 -0.12 14.36 21.79
CA THR A 174 0.95 15.36 21.95
C THR A 174 0.32 16.60 22.59
N ASN A 175 0.87 17.07 23.72
CA ASN A 175 0.34 18.22 24.46
C ASN A 175 -1.19 18.11 24.68
N PHE A 176 -1.65 16.97 25.20
CA PHE A 176 -3.07 16.68 25.49
C PHE A 176 -4.02 16.69 24.27
N SER A 177 -3.47 16.70 23.06
CA SER A 177 -4.24 16.61 21.80
C SER A 177 -4.03 15.25 21.15
N GLY A 178 -5.13 14.57 20.77
CA GLY A 178 -5.11 13.27 20.10
C GLY A 178 -4.35 13.28 18.77
N ARG A 179 -3.58 12.22 18.50
CA ARG A 179 -2.78 12.06 17.28
C ARG A 179 -3.00 10.72 16.59
N ALA A 180 -3.18 9.66 17.38
CA ALA A 180 -3.59 8.36 16.87
C ALA A 180 -4.48 7.69 17.91
N GLU A 181 -5.37 6.83 17.45
CA GLU A 181 -6.27 6.08 18.31
C GLU A 181 -6.47 4.68 17.74
N THR A 182 -6.39 3.67 18.61
CA THR A 182 -6.61 2.27 18.25
C THR A 182 -7.60 1.63 19.21
N GLY A 183 -8.56 0.86 18.71
CA GLY A 183 -9.53 0.18 19.58
C GLY A 183 -10.86 -0.11 18.90
N LEU A 184 -11.89 -0.35 19.73
CA LEU A 184 -13.28 -0.51 19.27
C LEU A 184 -13.96 0.85 19.45
N ILE A 185 -14.26 1.53 18.36
CA ILE A 185 -14.53 2.98 18.38
C ILE A 185 -15.84 3.29 17.64
N GLY A 186 -16.96 3.20 18.38
CA GLY A 186 -18.30 3.48 17.87
C GLY A 186 -19.03 2.27 17.28
N ASP A 187 -18.33 1.14 17.15
CA ASP A 187 -18.88 -0.18 16.86
C ASP A 187 -17.90 -1.26 17.38
N ASP A 188 -18.17 -2.53 17.09
CA ASP A 188 -17.33 -3.66 17.51
C ASP A 188 -16.18 -4.00 16.54
N ASN A 189 -16.00 -3.25 15.45
CA ASN A 189 -14.85 -3.36 14.56
C ASN A 189 -13.59 -2.82 15.25
N PHE A 190 -12.42 -3.27 14.79
CA PHE A 190 -11.15 -2.70 15.27
C PHE A 190 -10.69 -1.59 14.33
N HIS A 191 -10.49 -0.41 14.89
CA HIS A 191 -10.16 0.80 14.15
C HIS A 191 -8.72 1.23 14.42
N VAL A 192 -8.07 1.76 13.38
CA VAL A 192 -6.84 2.53 13.49
C VAL A 192 -7.10 3.90 12.87
N LYS A 193 -7.23 4.89 13.75
CA LYS A 193 -7.51 6.27 13.37
C LYS A 193 -6.29 7.14 13.64
N VAL A 194 -6.05 8.11 12.78
CA VAL A 194 -5.05 9.16 12.99
C VAL A 194 -5.69 10.54 12.91
N SER A 195 -5.19 11.48 13.69
CA SER A 195 -5.69 12.86 13.74
C SER A 195 -4.54 13.87 13.73
N PRO A 196 -4.59 14.92 12.90
CA PRO A 196 -3.61 15.99 12.93
C PRO A 196 -3.80 16.98 14.10
N ASP A 197 -5.01 17.06 14.68
CA ASP A 197 -5.41 18.13 15.62
C ASP A 197 -6.15 17.63 16.87
N GLY A 198 -6.40 16.31 16.97
CA GLY A 198 -7.14 15.66 18.04
C GLY A 198 -8.65 15.77 17.94
N SER A 199 -9.18 16.38 16.88
CA SER A 199 -10.62 16.59 16.65
C SER A 199 -11.08 15.96 15.33
N ALA A 200 -10.30 16.10 14.25
CA ALA A 200 -10.56 15.51 12.95
C ALA A 200 -9.86 14.15 12.84
N TRP A 201 -10.63 13.07 12.69
CA TRP A 201 -10.11 11.70 12.66
C TRP A 201 -10.20 11.09 11.26
N LYS A 202 -9.12 10.43 10.85
CA LYS A 202 -9.03 9.66 9.60
C LYS A 202 -8.93 8.19 9.90
N GLU A 203 -9.85 7.43 9.35
CA GLU A 203 -9.87 5.98 9.48
C GLU A 203 -8.88 5.35 8.50
N SER A 204 -7.72 4.95 9.01
CA SER A 204 -6.68 4.34 8.17
C SER A 204 -6.95 2.86 7.93
N ILE A 205 -7.42 2.15 8.95
CA ILE A 205 -7.65 0.71 8.93
C ILE A 205 -8.91 0.44 9.72
N VAL A 206 -9.88 -0.22 9.07
CA VAL A 206 -10.98 -0.85 9.79
C VAL A 206 -10.85 -2.34 9.59
N VAL A 207 -10.83 -3.08 10.68
CA VAL A 207 -10.92 -4.54 10.70
C VAL A 207 -12.33 -4.89 11.11
N ASP A 208 -13.13 -5.32 10.12
CA ASP A 208 -14.52 -5.67 10.34
C ASP A 208 -14.64 -6.83 11.35
N ALA A 209 -15.52 -6.69 12.34
CA ALA A 209 -15.66 -7.61 13.47
C ALA A 209 -16.24 -8.96 13.07
N ALA A 210 -17.05 -8.99 12.01
CA ALA A 210 -17.72 -10.19 11.53
C ALA A 210 -16.85 -11.00 10.56
N THR A 211 -16.05 -10.33 9.73
CA THR A 211 -15.31 -10.91 8.60
C THR A 211 -13.80 -10.89 8.78
N GLY A 212 -13.26 -10.01 9.63
CA GLY A 212 -11.82 -9.76 9.76
C GLY A 212 -11.22 -9.01 8.56
N GLU A 213 -12.03 -8.54 7.60
CA GLU A 213 -11.53 -7.83 6.43
C GLU A 213 -10.93 -6.46 6.79
N VAL A 214 -9.76 -6.18 6.21
CA VAL A 214 -9.08 -4.91 6.36
C VAL A 214 -9.54 -3.97 5.25
N ALA A 215 -10.42 -3.05 5.60
CA ALA A 215 -10.65 -1.88 4.78
C ALA A 215 -9.51 -0.89 5.03
N PHE A 216 -9.07 -0.24 3.96
CA PHE A 216 -8.37 1.01 4.07
C PHE A 216 -9.33 2.11 3.64
N PRO A 217 -10.21 2.64 4.53
CA PRO A 217 -11.08 3.75 4.15
C PRO A 217 -10.29 5.00 3.76
N SER A 218 -9.02 5.06 4.18
CA SER A 218 -8.04 6.05 3.73
C SER A 218 -7.03 5.50 2.68
N GLY A 219 -7.28 4.29 2.10
CA GLY A 219 -6.55 3.62 1.01
C GLY A 219 -5.31 2.79 1.39
N GLY A 220 -5.03 1.70 0.66
CA GLY A 220 -3.75 1.59 -0.03
C GLY A 220 -4.05 2.00 -1.47
N PRO A 221 -3.52 3.10 -2.03
CA PRO A 221 -4.32 3.95 -2.94
C PRO A 221 -4.68 3.31 -4.28
N THR A 222 -4.00 2.21 -4.68
CA THR A 222 -4.12 1.64 -6.03
C THR A 222 -3.77 0.14 -6.09
N LYS A 223 -4.53 -0.68 -6.82
CA LYS A 223 -4.21 -2.08 -7.21
C LYS A 223 -4.17 -2.21 -8.73
N VAL A 224 -3.08 -2.75 -9.28
CA VAL A 224 -2.91 -2.87 -10.74
C VAL A 224 -3.20 -4.31 -11.20
N ARG A 225 -3.95 -4.47 -12.28
CA ARG A 225 -4.22 -5.74 -12.97
C ARG A 225 -3.80 -5.63 -14.43
N VAL A 226 -3.17 -6.66 -14.99
CA VAL A 226 -2.71 -6.70 -16.38
C VAL A 226 -3.31 -7.93 -17.06
N PHE A 227 -3.82 -7.77 -18.29
CA PHE A 227 -4.42 -8.83 -19.10
C PHE A 227 -3.70 -8.94 -20.45
N THR A 228 -3.16 -10.13 -20.73
CA THR A 228 -2.52 -10.51 -22.00
C THR A 228 -3.32 -11.59 -22.76
N SER A 229 -4.42 -12.06 -22.18
CA SER A 229 -5.40 -12.97 -22.79
C SER A 229 -6.82 -12.52 -22.44
N SER A 230 -7.76 -12.85 -23.33
CA SER A 230 -9.18 -12.55 -23.11
C SER A 230 -9.73 -13.29 -21.88
N GLY A 231 -10.71 -12.70 -21.21
CA GLY A 231 -11.27 -13.24 -19.98
C GLY A 231 -12.36 -12.36 -19.38
N THR A 232 -12.43 -12.31 -18.05
CA THR A 232 -13.40 -11.49 -17.31
C THR A 232 -12.66 -10.68 -16.25
N TYR A 233 -13.03 -9.41 -16.13
CA TYR A 233 -12.60 -8.52 -15.06
C TYR A 233 -13.70 -8.40 -14.01
N VAL A 234 -13.37 -8.70 -12.76
CA VAL A 234 -14.24 -8.53 -11.59
C VAL A 234 -13.58 -7.52 -10.65
N PRO A 235 -14.20 -6.35 -10.38
CA PRO A 235 -13.70 -5.38 -9.42
C PRO A 235 -13.42 -5.96 -8.05
N THR A 236 -12.33 -5.54 -7.42
CA THR A 236 -12.10 -5.87 -6.01
C THR A 236 -13.15 -5.14 -5.14
N PRO A 237 -13.75 -5.81 -4.12
CA PRO A 237 -14.64 -5.15 -3.16
C PRO A 237 -14.02 -3.89 -2.54
N GLY A 238 -14.82 -2.85 -2.34
CA GLY A 238 -14.35 -1.55 -1.86
C GLY A 238 -13.73 -0.64 -2.95
N MET A 239 -13.48 -1.14 -4.17
CA MET A 239 -13.04 -0.30 -5.28
C MET A 239 -14.08 0.80 -5.58
N ARG A 240 -13.60 2.03 -5.76
CA ARG A 240 -14.43 3.21 -6.09
C ARG A 240 -14.42 3.55 -7.57
N PHE A 241 -13.26 3.44 -8.21
CA PHE A 241 -13.09 3.63 -9.65
C PHE A 241 -11.84 2.91 -10.13
N ALA A 242 -11.73 2.74 -11.45
CA ALA A 242 -10.53 2.22 -12.08
C ALA A 242 -10.09 3.04 -13.29
N ASP A 243 -8.78 3.24 -13.43
CA ASP A 243 -8.17 3.66 -14.69
C ASP A 243 -7.85 2.43 -15.53
N VAL A 244 -8.26 2.46 -16.80
CA VAL A 244 -8.10 1.36 -17.74
C VAL A 244 -7.27 1.86 -18.91
N LEU A 245 -6.20 1.14 -19.23
CA LEU A 245 -5.33 1.38 -20.37
C LEU A 245 -5.35 0.16 -21.28
N LEU A 246 -5.66 0.38 -22.55
CA LEU A 246 -5.77 -0.65 -23.58
C LEU A 246 -4.79 -0.38 -24.70
N PHE A 247 -4.24 -1.46 -25.23
CA PHE A 247 -3.52 -1.52 -26.48
C PHE A 247 -4.18 -2.57 -27.38
N GLY A 248 -4.61 -2.19 -28.57
CA GLY A 248 -5.02 -3.12 -29.62
C GLY A 248 -3.82 -3.88 -30.15
N ALA A 249 -4.06 -4.97 -30.87
CA ALA A 249 -2.97 -5.71 -31.50
C ALA A 249 -2.44 -4.98 -32.74
N GLY A 250 -1.17 -5.17 -33.07
CA GLY A 250 -0.64 -4.69 -34.36
C GLY A 250 -1.17 -5.53 -35.52
N GLY A 251 -1.07 -4.98 -36.73
CA GLY A 251 -1.28 -5.73 -37.97
C GLY A 251 0.00 -6.43 -38.43
N GLY A 252 -0.17 -7.57 -39.09
CA GLY A 252 0.93 -8.32 -39.69
C GLY A 252 1.38 -7.66 -40.98
N ALA A 253 2.65 -7.83 -41.33
CA ALA A 253 3.23 -7.21 -42.51
C ALA A 253 3.05 -8.06 -43.77
N GLY A 254 3.24 -7.48 -44.95
CA GLY A 254 3.29 -8.25 -46.20
C GLY A 254 4.64 -8.94 -46.41
N SER A 255 4.66 -10.00 -47.21
CA SER A 255 5.91 -10.60 -47.71
C SER A 255 6.45 -9.87 -48.93
N GLY A 256 7.71 -10.09 -49.26
CA GLY A 256 8.31 -9.53 -50.47
C GLY A 256 7.83 -10.20 -51.76
N ALA A 257 7.96 -9.52 -52.90
CA ALA A 257 7.73 -10.13 -54.20
C ALA A 257 8.90 -11.02 -54.64
N ARG A 258 8.61 -12.02 -55.46
CA ARG A 258 9.58 -12.85 -56.15
C ARG A 258 9.50 -12.61 -57.66
N ALA A 259 10.59 -12.15 -58.26
CA ALA A 259 10.60 -11.77 -59.68
C ALA A 259 11.83 -12.29 -60.45
N ALA A 260 11.69 -12.43 -61.75
CA ALA A 260 12.79 -12.72 -62.66
C ALA A 260 13.90 -11.65 -62.59
N SER A 261 15.13 -12.05 -62.96
CA SER A 261 16.22 -11.09 -63.15
C SER A 261 15.88 -10.08 -64.25
N GLY A 262 16.26 -8.82 -64.06
CA GLY A 262 15.89 -7.72 -64.96
C GLY A 262 14.53 -7.07 -64.65
N ASN A 263 13.67 -7.72 -63.86
CA ASN A 263 12.43 -7.12 -63.36
C ASN A 263 12.65 -6.47 -62.00
N ALA A 264 12.06 -5.31 -61.81
CA ALA A 264 11.98 -4.65 -60.52
C ALA A 264 11.03 -5.41 -59.57
N ALA A 265 11.34 -5.51 -58.28
CA ALA A 265 10.50 -6.16 -57.27
C ALA A 265 10.54 -5.37 -55.95
N SER A 266 9.40 -5.18 -55.30
CA SER A 266 9.36 -4.54 -53.98
C SER A 266 9.25 -5.55 -52.84
N GLY A 267 9.81 -5.19 -51.68
CA GLY A 267 9.56 -5.88 -50.42
C GLY A 267 8.14 -5.63 -49.91
N GLY A 268 7.72 -6.37 -48.90
CA GLY A 268 6.42 -6.19 -48.28
C GLY A 268 6.30 -4.86 -47.53
N GLY A 269 5.10 -4.31 -47.51
CA GLY A 269 4.73 -3.18 -46.66
C GLY A 269 4.62 -3.62 -45.20
N ALA A 270 4.93 -2.70 -44.28
CA ALA A 270 4.86 -2.98 -42.86
C ALA A 270 3.41 -3.08 -42.36
N GLY A 271 3.24 -3.78 -41.23
CA GLY A 271 1.99 -3.76 -40.49
C GLY A 271 1.70 -2.39 -39.86
N GLY A 272 0.43 -2.13 -39.58
CA GLY A 272 0.01 -0.97 -38.79
C GLY A 272 0.13 -1.23 -37.28
N PRO A 273 0.47 -0.24 -36.45
CA PRO A 273 0.45 -0.40 -35.01
C PRO A 273 -0.97 -0.53 -34.46
N GLY A 274 -1.07 -1.18 -33.29
CA GLY A 274 -2.31 -1.25 -32.52
C GLY A 274 -2.69 0.09 -31.91
N GLY A 275 -3.99 0.33 -31.76
CA GLY A 275 -4.51 1.51 -31.11
C GLY A 275 -4.18 1.53 -29.62
N ARG A 276 -4.07 2.72 -29.02
CA ARG A 276 -4.06 2.94 -27.57
C ARG A 276 -5.35 3.63 -27.15
N ALA A 277 -5.99 3.16 -26.09
CA ALA A 277 -7.12 3.82 -25.46
C ALA A 277 -6.95 3.84 -23.94
N ARG A 278 -7.27 4.97 -23.31
CA ARG A 278 -7.30 5.08 -21.85
C ARG A 278 -8.65 5.63 -21.42
N GLY A 279 -9.22 5.10 -20.35
CA GLY A 279 -10.49 5.56 -19.81
C GLY A 279 -10.57 5.33 -18.30
N ARG A 280 -11.31 6.19 -17.61
CA ARG A 280 -11.59 6.07 -16.17
C ARG A 280 -13.05 5.70 -15.98
N PHE A 281 -13.32 4.71 -15.14
CA PHE A 281 -14.66 4.19 -14.90
C PHE A 281 -14.96 4.05 -13.42
N THR A 282 -16.14 4.48 -12.98
CA THR A 282 -16.60 4.27 -11.61
C THR A 282 -16.94 2.80 -11.36
N ALA A 283 -16.97 2.40 -10.09
CA ALA A 283 -17.42 1.06 -9.70
C ALA A 283 -18.83 0.74 -10.21
N ALA A 284 -19.71 1.75 -10.28
CA ALA A 284 -21.05 1.58 -10.82
C ALA A 284 -21.06 1.35 -12.35
N GLN A 285 -20.19 2.03 -13.09
CA GLN A 285 -20.05 1.83 -14.55
C GLN A 285 -19.43 0.48 -14.89
N ILE A 286 -18.46 0.03 -14.09
CA ILE A 286 -17.86 -1.29 -14.24
C ILE A 286 -18.85 -2.38 -13.81
N GLY A 287 -19.67 -2.12 -12.80
CA GLY A 287 -20.65 -3.07 -12.28
C GLY A 287 -19.99 -4.28 -11.63
N ALA A 288 -20.70 -5.41 -11.59
CA ALA A 288 -20.21 -6.64 -10.96
C ALA A 288 -19.04 -7.28 -11.73
N SER A 289 -19.02 -7.15 -13.06
CA SER A 289 -17.96 -7.68 -13.92
C SER A 289 -18.01 -7.09 -15.32
N GLN A 290 -16.88 -7.11 -16.02
CA GLN A 290 -16.76 -6.76 -17.44
C GLN A 290 -16.05 -7.86 -18.22
N SER A 291 -16.47 -8.07 -19.47
CA SER A 291 -15.71 -8.94 -20.39
C SER A 291 -14.41 -8.27 -20.78
N VAL A 292 -13.31 -9.01 -20.77
CA VAL A 292 -12.00 -8.57 -21.26
C VAL A 292 -11.76 -9.25 -22.61
N THR A 293 -11.62 -8.46 -23.67
CA THR A 293 -11.16 -8.93 -24.98
C THR A 293 -9.74 -8.44 -25.20
N ILE A 294 -8.81 -9.35 -25.48
CA ILE A 294 -7.45 -9.00 -25.93
C ILE A 294 -7.34 -9.31 -27.42
N GLY A 295 -6.88 -8.32 -28.19
CA GLY A 295 -6.72 -8.47 -29.64
C GLY A 295 -5.67 -9.51 -29.99
N ALA A 296 -6.02 -10.42 -30.90
CA ALA A 296 -5.06 -11.36 -31.49
C ALA A 296 -4.10 -10.60 -32.43
N PRO A 297 -2.82 -11.00 -32.50
CA PRO A 297 -1.87 -10.39 -33.42
C PRO A 297 -2.28 -10.63 -34.88
N GLY A 298 -2.07 -9.62 -35.73
CA GLY A 298 -2.08 -9.84 -37.17
C GLY A 298 -0.90 -10.72 -37.59
N LEU A 299 -1.15 -11.65 -38.50
CA LEU A 299 -0.15 -12.59 -39.01
C LEU A 299 0.56 -12.00 -40.24
N GLY A 300 1.85 -12.26 -40.34
CA GLY A 300 2.65 -11.91 -41.50
C GLY A 300 2.18 -12.63 -42.77
N GLY A 301 2.36 -11.97 -43.91
CA GLY A 301 2.14 -12.58 -45.22
C GLY A 301 3.15 -13.69 -45.46
N ALA A 302 2.69 -14.86 -45.90
CA ALA A 302 3.55 -15.99 -46.24
C ALA A 302 4.51 -15.66 -47.39
N ALA A 303 5.68 -16.30 -47.41
CA ALA A 303 6.69 -16.07 -48.45
C ALA A 303 6.17 -16.43 -49.85
N ALA A 304 6.57 -15.64 -50.85
CA ALA A 304 6.39 -16.02 -52.25
C ALA A 304 7.38 -17.12 -52.62
N THR A 305 6.88 -18.35 -52.78
CA THR A 305 7.68 -19.54 -53.14
C THR A 305 7.56 -19.92 -54.61
N THR A 306 6.67 -19.28 -55.36
CA THR A 306 6.48 -19.45 -56.80
C THR A 306 7.14 -18.30 -57.56
N ASP A 307 7.82 -18.61 -58.67
CA ASP A 307 8.45 -17.60 -59.52
C ASP A 307 7.44 -16.58 -60.05
N ASN A 308 7.89 -15.35 -60.24
CA ASN A 308 7.07 -14.25 -60.75
C ASN A 308 5.76 -14.03 -59.97
N THR A 309 5.82 -14.14 -58.64
CA THR A 309 4.68 -14.00 -57.76
C THR A 309 4.84 -12.78 -56.85
N ALA A 310 3.78 -11.96 -56.78
CA ALA A 310 3.70 -10.88 -55.81
C ALA A 310 3.71 -11.44 -54.37
N GLY A 311 4.10 -10.61 -53.40
CA GLY A 311 4.02 -10.98 -52.00
C GLY A 311 2.57 -11.15 -51.53
N ALA A 312 2.39 -11.95 -50.49
CA ALA A 312 1.13 -12.06 -49.77
C ALA A 312 0.96 -10.86 -48.82
N ASN A 313 -0.28 -10.42 -48.63
CA ASN A 313 -0.63 -9.45 -47.59
C ASN A 313 -0.55 -10.10 -46.21
N GLY A 314 -0.27 -9.30 -45.19
CA GLY A 314 -0.49 -9.71 -43.80
C GLY A 314 -1.98 -9.72 -43.44
N THR A 315 -2.29 -10.01 -42.19
CA THR A 315 -3.65 -9.90 -41.63
C THR A 315 -3.76 -8.77 -40.62
N GLN A 316 -4.99 -8.30 -40.41
CA GLN A 316 -5.29 -7.20 -39.48
C GLN A 316 -5.17 -7.67 -38.03
N GLY A 317 -4.71 -6.78 -37.15
CA GLY A 317 -4.73 -7.01 -35.70
C GLY A 317 -6.14 -6.96 -35.12
N GLY A 318 -6.39 -7.77 -34.11
CA GLY A 318 -7.62 -7.74 -33.32
C GLY A 318 -7.71 -6.52 -32.40
N PHE A 319 -8.94 -6.14 -32.02
CA PHE A 319 -9.18 -5.10 -31.02
C PHE A 319 -9.04 -5.63 -29.59
N THR A 320 -8.69 -4.74 -28.67
CA THR A 320 -8.70 -4.97 -27.22
C THR A 320 -9.82 -4.14 -26.61
N ALA A 321 -10.63 -4.71 -25.71
CA ALA A 321 -11.77 -4.02 -25.12
C ALA A 321 -12.09 -4.47 -23.69
N LEU A 322 -12.58 -3.52 -22.89
CA LEU A 322 -13.26 -3.78 -21.61
C LEU A 322 -14.77 -3.64 -21.84
N GLY A 323 -15.44 -4.76 -22.12
CA GLY A 323 -16.85 -4.82 -22.45
C GLY A 323 -17.22 -3.80 -23.53
N ALA A 324 -18.28 -3.03 -23.27
CA ALA A 324 -18.67 -1.88 -24.09
C ALA A 324 -18.07 -0.54 -23.59
N LEU A 325 -17.32 -0.55 -22.48
CA LEU A 325 -16.86 0.65 -21.79
C LEU A 325 -15.68 1.33 -22.51
N LEU A 326 -14.74 0.54 -23.01
CA LEU A 326 -13.55 1.04 -23.67
C LEU A 326 -13.04 0.05 -24.72
N ARG A 327 -12.55 0.57 -25.84
CA ARG A 327 -11.96 -0.23 -26.91
C ARG A 327 -10.72 0.46 -27.49
N ALA A 328 -9.70 -0.32 -27.76
CA ALA A 328 -8.56 0.03 -28.60
C ALA A 328 -8.55 -0.89 -29.82
N TRP A 329 -8.59 -0.30 -31.02
CA TRP A 329 -8.65 -1.06 -32.27
C TRP A 329 -7.30 -1.65 -32.66
N GLY A 330 -7.31 -2.71 -33.46
CA GLY A 330 -6.09 -3.29 -34.01
C GLY A 330 -5.59 -2.56 -35.26
N GLY A 331 -4.30 -2.74 -35.55
CA GLY A 331 -3.62 -2.16 -36.70
C GLY A 331 -3.94 -2.86 -38.01
N GLY A 332 -3.92 -2.10 -39.12
CA GLY A 332 -4.16 -2.60 -40.47
C GLY A 332 -3.08 -3.56 -40.97
N ALA A 333 -3.44 -4.42 -41.92
CA ALA A 333 -2.49 -5.33 -42.58
C ALA A 333 -1.53 -4.58 -43.53
N GLY A 334 -0.27 -5.03 -43.58
CA GLY A 334 0.71 -4.62 -44.58
C GLY A 334 0.45 -5.29 -45.93
N ALA A 335 0.66 -4.54 -47.02
CA ALA A 335 0.50 -5.06 -48.38
C ALA A 335 1.70 -5.92 -48.80
N GLY A 336 1.46 -6.97 -49.57
CA GLY A 336 2.51 -7.76 -50.20
C GLY A 336 3.30 -6.97 -51.25
N GLY A 337 4.57 -7.32 -51.41
CA GLY A 337 5.46 -6.81 -52.44
C GLY A 337 4.88 -6.99 -53.84
N GLN A 338 5.23 -6.11 -54.77
CA GLN A 338 4.74 -6.11 -56.15
C GLN A 338 5.88 -6.30 -57.15
N ILE A 339 5.53 -6.76 -58.35
CA ILE A 339 6.46 -6.91 -59.48
C ILE A 339 6.29 -5.70 -60.39
N GLY A 340 7.40 -5.07 -60.77
CA GLY A 340 7.38 -3.92 -61.69
C GLY A 340 6.79 -2.62 -61.10
N GLY A 341 6.41 -2.62 -59.82
CA GLY A 341 5.85 -1.46 -59.11
C GLY A 341 6.16 -1.50 -57.62
N GLY A 342 6.08 -0.36 -56.93
CA GLY A 342 6.22 -0.30 -55.47
C GLY A 342 5.13 -1.13 -54.76
N SER A 343 5.43 -1.62 -53.56
CA SER A 343 4.40 -2.23 -52.71
C SER A 343 3.37 -1.17 -52.32
N GLY A 344 2.16 -1.61 -51.97
CA GLY A 344 1.23 -0.71 -51.29
C GLY A 344 1.81 -0.20 -49.97
N GLY A 345 1.24 0.89 -49.45
CA GLY A 345 1.66 1.46 -48.16
C GLY A 345 1.54 0.46 -46.99
N GLY A 346 2.04 0.82 -45.82
CA GLY A 346 1.79 0.04 -44.61
C GLY A 346 0.32 0.15 -44.15
N GLY A 347 -0.11 -0.78 -43.31
CA GLY A 347 -1.41 -0.69 -42.65
C GLY A 347 -1.49 0.54 -41.73
N ALA A 348 -2.67 1.16 -41.62
CA ALA A 348 -2.87 2.31 -40.74
C ALA A 348 -3.23 1.86 -39.31
N GLY A 349 -2.89 2.68 -38.31
CA GLY A 349 -3.43 2.60 -36.95
C GLY A 349 -4.56 3.63 -36.76
N SER A 350 -5.55 3.35 -35.91
CA SER A 350 -6.62 4.32 -35.58
C SER A 350 -7.14 4.12 -34.15
N PRO A 351 -7.37 5.21 -33.39
CA PRO A 351 -8.05 5.15 -32.10
C PRO A 351 -9.58 5.06 -32.23
N ALA A 352 -10.15 5.50 -33.35
CA ALA A 352 -11.60 5.64 -33.54
C ALA A 352 -12.24 4.47 -34.30
N SER A 353 -11.46 3.72 -35.06
CA SER A 353 -11.92 2.63 -35.94
C SER A 353 -10.84 1.56 -36.11
N ALA A 354 -11.22 0.39 -36.64
CA ALA A 354 -10.23 -0.57 -37.12
C ALA A 354 -9.26 0.10 -38.11
N GLY A 355 -7.97 -0.21 -38.00
CA GLY A 355 -6.93 0.35 -38.88
C GLY A 355 -7.20 0.01 -40.35
N GLY A 356 -7.06 0.99 -41.24
CA GLY A 356 -7.24 0.78 -42.68
C GLY A 356 -6.21 -0.20 -43.24
N ASN A 357 -6.67 -1.21 -43.97
CA ASN A 357 -5.80 -2.10 -44.74
C ASN A 357 -5.21 -1.34 -45.94
N ALA A 358 -3.96 -1.61 -46.30
CA ALA A 358 -3.35 -1.02 -47.48
C ALA A 358 -3.91 -1.59 -48.78
N SER A 359 -4.15 -0.75 -49.80
CA SER A 359 -4.62 -1.16 -51.13
C SER A 359 -3.87 -0.44 -52.26
N GLY A 360 -3.12 -1.19 -53.07
CA GLY A 360 -2.43 -0.67 -54.27
C GLY A 360 -1.27 0.30 -53.97
N ALA A 361 -0.60 0.81 -55.01
CA ALA A 361 0.55 1.74 -54.93
C ALA A 361 0.24 3.13 -54.31
N THR A 362 -0.99 3.34 -53.84
CA THR A 362 -1.40 4.52 -53.09
C THR A 362 -1.58 4.11 -51.62
N GLY A 363 -0.86 4.78 -50.72
CA GLY A 363 -0.99 4.55 -49.29
C GLY A 363 -2.42 4.81 -48.82
N GLY A 364 -2.88 4.04 -47.83
CA GLY A 364 -4.19 4.26 -47.22
C GLY A 364 -4.32 5.70 -46.71
N THR A 365 -5.39 6.38 -47.09
CA THR A 365 -5.65 7.76 -46.65
C THR A 365 -5.90 7.79 -45.13
N GLY A 366 -5.08 8.54 -44.40
CA GLY A 366 -5.41 8.99 -43.05
C GLY A 366 -6.41 10.14 -43.12
N SER A 367 -7.63 9.93 -42.62
CA SER A 367 -8.61 11.02 -42.41
C SER A 367 -8.29 11.77 -41.11
N PHE A 368 -8.92 12.93 -40.86
CA PHE A 368 -8.70 13.88 -39.74
C PHE A 368 -8.77 13.30 -38.29
N ALA A 369 -8.86 11.98 -38.14
CA ALA A 369 -8.79 11.19 -36.91
C ALA A 369 -7.76 10.03 -36.98
N VAL A 370 -6.83 10.07 -37.94
CA VAL A 370 -5.96 8.96 -38.37
C VAL A 370 -4.55 9.51 -38.66
N GLY A 371 -3.54 9.03 -37.92
CA GLY A 371 -2.14 9.25 -38.26
C GLY A 371 -1.78 8.57 -39.58
N SER A 372 -0.95 9.22 -40.40
CA SER A 372 -0.61 8.85 -41.78
C SER A 372 -0.20 7.37 -41.95
N GLY A 373 -0.33 6.79 -43.13
CA GLY A 373 0.49 5.64 -43.55
C GLY A 373 1.54 6.17 -44.53
N GLY A 374 2.81 5.86 -44.34
CA GLY A 374 3.88 6.41 -45.17
C GLY A 374 3.77 5.95 -46.63
N SER A 375 3.69 6.89 -47.57
CA SER A 375 4.09 6.68 -48.96
C SER A 375 5.62 6.77 -49.08
N ALA A 376 6.21 6.10 -50.07
CA ALA A 376 7.63 6.14 -50.37
C ALA A 376 8.12 7.49 -50.97
N ALA A 377 7.67 8.61 -50.42
CA ALA A 377 8.21 9.94 -50.69
C ALA A 377 9.00 10.39 -49.45
N ALA A 378 10.30 10.63 -49.64
CA ALA A 378 11.16 11.18 -48.60
C ALA A 378 10.60 12.50 -48.07
N GLY A 379 10.50 12.62 -46.75
CA GLY A 379 10.33 13.90 -46.06
C GLY A 379 8.90 14.22 -45.62
N ALA A 380 8.56 13.80 -44.40
CA ALA A 380 7.83 14.64 -43.44
C ALA A 380 7.95 14.00 -42.06
N ALA A 381 9.00 14.37 -41.33
CA ALA A 381 8.97 14.33 -39.88
C ALA A 381 8.08 15.48 -39.38
N ASN A 382 7.51 15.29 -38.18
CA ASN A 382 7.02 16.30 -37.23
C ASN A 382 5.50 16.61 -37.20
N LEU A 383 4.78 16.03 -36.23
CA LEU A 383 3.83 16.77 -35.36
C LEU A 383 3.50 15.95 -34.09
N THR A 384 3.72 16.57 -32.93
CA THR A 384 3.50 16.03 -31.58
C THR A 384 2.03 16.21 -31.15
N LEU A 385 1.29 15.12 -30.99
CA LEU A 385 0.07 14.99 -30.18
C LEU A 385 0.03 13.56 -29.59
N GLU A 386 -0.67 13.35 -28.48
CA GLU A 386 -0.82 12.01 -27.87
C GLU A 386 -1.53 11.02 -28.81
N GLY A 387 -0.80 10.33 -29.70
CA GLY A 387 -1.46 9.36 -30.58
C GLY A 387 -0.62 8.80 -31.73
N GLN A 388 0.03 7.67 -31.45
CA GLN A 388 0.24 6.48 -32.31
C GLN A 388 1.05 6.62 -33.62
N GLY A 389 1.91 5.62 -33.90
CA GLY A 389 2.78 5.60 -35.06
C GLY A 389 2.05 5.31 -36.37
N SER A 390 2.62 5.78 -37.48
CA SER A 390 2.21 5.45 -38.83
C SER A 390 2.84 4.14 -39.32
N GLY A 391 2.13 3.32 -40.10
CA GLY A 391 2.73 2.17 -40.79
C GLY A 391 3.79 2.61 -41.81
N GLY A 392 4.90 1.88 -41.91
CA GLY A 392 5.98 2.14 -42.87
C GLY A 392 5.58 1.79 -44.32
N GLY A 393 5.94 2.64 -45.27
CA GLY A 393 5.66 2.44 -46.70
C GLY A 393 6.61 1.44 -47.36
N GLY A 394 6.09 0.63 -48.27
CA GLY A 394 6.88 -0.30 -49.08
C GLY A 394 8.01 0.39 -49.87
N CYS A 395 9.10 -0.34 -50.16
CA CYS A 395 10.16 0.19 -51.02
C CYS A 395 9.70 0.26 -52.49
N HIS A 396 10.14 1.27 -53.23
CA HIS A 396 9.88 1.34 -54.67
C HIS A 396 10.64 0.23 -55.39
N ALA A 397 10.01 -0.39 -56.39
CA ALA A 397 10.68 -1.38 -57.23
C ALA A 397 11.82 -0.75 -58.07
N SER A 398 11.85 0.58 -58.24
CA SER A 398 13.00 1.31 -58.81
C SER A 398 14.21 1.43 -57.87
N GLY A 399 14.12 0.85 -56.66
CA GLY A 399 15.18 0.62 -55.67
C GLY A 399 15.94 1.85 -55.19
N THR A 400 15.21 2.72 -54.51
CA THR A 400 15.83 3.59 -53.51
C THR A 400 16.55 2.72 -52.45
N PRO A 401 17.75 3.10 -51.97
CA PRO A 401 18.62 2.22 -51.16
C PRO A 401 18.06 1.76 -49.80
N ALA A 402 16.95 2.35 -49.35
CA ALA A 402 16.29 2.01 -48.09
C ALA A 402 14.76 2.07 -48.25
N GLY A 403 14.05 1.11 -47.66
CA GLY A 403 12.60 1.19 -47.46
C GLY A 403 12.22 2.33 -46.51
N ALA A 404 10.94 2.74 -46.50
CA ALA A 404 10.50 3.76 -45.55
C ALA A 404 10.46 3.17 -44.12
N GLY A 405 11.05 3.90 -43.17
CA GLY A 405 10.97 3.54 -41.75
C GLY A 405 9.55 3.64 -41.21
N GLY A 406 9.28 2.93 -40.12
CA GLY A 406 8.01 3.06 -39.39
C GLY A 406 7.85 4.43 -38.73
N GLY A 407 6.61 4.83 -38.46
CA GLY A 407 6.32 6.07 -37.74
C GLY A 407 6.75 6.04 -36.27
N VAL A 408 7.21 7.18 -35.78
CA VAL A 408 7.58 7.40 -34.37
C VAL A 408 6.33 7.58 -33.52
N ALA A 409 6.35 7.07 -32.29
CA ALA A 409 5.27 7.28 -31.33
C ALA A 409 5.82 7.58 -29.93
N ALA A 410 5.36 8.69 -29.34
CA ALA A 410 5.79 9.11 -28.00
C ALA A 410 5.12 8.28 -26.88
N ASN A 411 3.89 7.83 -27.13
CA ASN A 411 2.99 7.30 -26.09
C ASN A 411 2.14 6.09 -26.58
N GLY A 412 2.48 5.47 -27.71
CA GLY A 412 1.75 4.33 -28.31
C GLY A 412 2.69 3.52 -29.21
N PRO A 413 2.27 2.36 -29.73
CA PRO A 413 3.19 1.49 -30.47
C PRO A 413 3.62 2.15 -31.80
N PRO A 414 4.90 2.01 -32.20
CA PRO A 414 5.42 2.56 -33.45
C PRO A 414 5.03 1.70 -34.66
N GLY A 415 5.22 2.19 -35.89
CA GLY A 415 5.03 1.35 -37.10
C GLY A 415 6.16 0.35 -37.33
N GLY A 416 5.91 -0.69 -38.12
CA GLY A 416 6.95 -1.63 -38.58
C GLY A 416 7.81 -1.04 -39.71
N GLY A 417 8.98 -1.63 -39.95
CA GLY A 417 9.86 -1.27 -41.06
C GLY A 417 9.48 -2.03 -42.34
N ALA A 418 9.53 -1.37 -43.50
CA ALA A 418 9.25 -2.03 -44.77
C ALA A 418 10.37 -2.96 -45.23
N GLY A 419 10.00 -4.02 -45.96
CA GLY A 419 10.97 -4.95 -46.56
C GLY A 419 11.78 -4.30 -47.68
N GLY A 420 13.01 -4.79 -47.88
CA GLY A 420 13.90 -4.37 -48.95
C GLY A 420 13.40 -4.83 -50.32
N GLY A 421 13.70 -4.06 -51.37
CA GLY A 421 13.33 -4.34 -52.76
C GLY A 421 14.54 -4.66 -53.63
N ILE A 422 14.30 -5.04 -54.88
CA ILE A 422 15.35 -5.25 -55.88
C ILE A 422 15.04 -4.36 -57.09
N THR A 423 16.03 -3.57 -57.52
CA THR A 423 15.93 -2.75 -58.73
C THR A 423 15.81 -3.61 -59.99
N ALA A 424 15.39 -3.00 -61.11
CA ALA A 424 15.52 -3.61 -62.44
C ALA A 424 17.00 -3.90 -62.81
N ALA A 425 17.94 -3.12 -62.26
CA ALA A 425 19.39 -3.34 -62.39
C ALA A 425 19.93 -4.46 -61.47
N ASN A 426 19.05 -5.25 -60.84
CA ASN A 426 19.42 -6.37 -59.98
C ASN A 426 20.21 -5.99 -58.73
N ALA A 427 19.98 -4.78 -58.19
CA ALA A 427 20.56 -4.34 -56.93
C ALA A 427 19.58 -4.58 -55.77
N PRO A 428 19.90 -5.44 -54.79
CA PRO A 428 19.08 -5.63 -53.60
C PRO A 428 19.25 -4.47 -52.61
N ALA A 429 18.17 -4.10 -51.93
CA ALA A 429 18.15 -3.07 -50.90
C ALA A 429 17.98 -3.67 -49.50
N ASN A 430 18.44 -2.92 -48.50
CA ASN A 430 18.23 -3.24 -47.08
C ASN A 430 16.74 -3.11 -46.72
N GLY A 431 16.33 -3.82 -45.68
CA GLY A 431 15.08 -3.55 -45.00
C GLY A 431 15.14 -2.25 -44.23
N ALA A 432 13.99 -1.62 -44.00
CA ALA A 432 13.90 -0.40 -43.21
C ALA A 432 13.91 -0.72 -41.71
N ASN A 433 14.42 0.20 -40.90
CA ASN A 433 14.22 0.13 -39.45
C ASN A 433 12.74 0.29 -39.09
N SER A 434 12.34 -0.29 -37.96
CA SER A 434 11.05 0.01 -37.34
C SER A 434 10.95 1.49 -36.94
N GLY A 435 9.75 1.93 -36.56
CA GLY A 435 9.56 3.24 -35.95
C GLY A 435 10.16 3.31 -34.54
N ILE A 436 10.52 4.52 -34.13
CA ILE A 436 11.17 4.76 -32.83
C ILE A 436 10.13 4.77 -31.72
N MET A 437 10.38 4.00 -30.66
CA MET A 437 9.70 4.07 -29.37
C MET A 437 10.63 4.74 -28.35
N TYR A 438 10.11 5.62 -27.50
CA TYR A 438 10.88 6.19 -26.39
C TYR A 438 10.55 5.52 -25.06
N VAL A 439 11.57 5.03 -24.37
CA VAL A 439 11.46 4.30 -23.11
C VAL A 439 12.39 4.98 -22.12
N ALA A 440 11.83 5.59 -21.07
CA ALA A 440 12.61 6.30 -20.04
C ALA A 440 13.64 7.30 -20.64
N GLY A 441 13.27 7.96 -21.74
CA GLY A 441 14.13 8.92 -22.45
C GLY A 441 15.10 8.31 -23.47
N SER A 442 15.18 6.98 -23.59
CA SER A 442 16.04 6.29 -24.56
C SER A 442 15.23 5.81 -25.78
N ALA A 443 15.77 6.00 -26.98
CA ALA A 443 15.17 5.53 -28.23
C ALA A 443 15.39 4.02 -28.41
N VAL A 444 14.31 3.29 -28.62
CA VAL A 444 14.29 1.85 -28.93
C VAL A 444 13.79 1.68 -30.36
N VAL A 445 14.58 0.99 -31.18
CA VAL A 445 14.29 0.73 -32.59
C VAL A 445 14.82 -0.64 -32.97
N ALA A 446 13.98 -1.45 -33.60
CA ALA A 446 14.41 -2.67 -34.25
C ALA A 446 15.07 -2.36 -35.60
N ALA A 447 16.25 -2.91 -35.82
CA ALA A 447 17.04 -2.70 -37.03
C ALA A 447 16.42 -3.43 -38.23
N GLY A 448 16.50 -2.79 -39.41
CA GLY A 448 16.22 -3.45 -40.69
C GLY A 448 17.34 -4.40 -41.07
N GLY A 449 16.98 -5.46 -41.80
CA GLY A 449 17.93 -6.41 -42.35
C GLY A 449 18.87 -5.76 -43.37
N VAL A 450 20.09 -6.27 -43.43
CA VAL A 450 21.13 -5.80 -44.36
C VAL A 450 21.30 -6.81 -45.50
N ALA A 451 21.17 -6.34 -46.75
CA ALA A 451 21.34 -7.17 -47.94
C ALA A 451 22.77 -7.70 -48.04
N GLY A 452 22.92 -9.00 -48.31
CA GLY A 452 24.22 -9.68 -48.29
C GLY A 452 24.83 -9.84 -46.89
N GLY A 453 24.08 -9.55 -45.82
CA GLY A 453 24.52 -9.61 -44.43
C GLY A 453 23.48 -10.25 -43.51
N ALA A 454 23.24 -9.62 -42.34
CA ALA A 454 22.17 -10.03 -41.43
C ALA A 454 20.81 -9.64 -42.04
N LYS A 455 20.28 -10.50 -42.91
CA LYS A 455 19.13 -10.21 -43.77
C LYS A 455 17.79 -10.10 -43.04
N HIS A 456 17.62 -10.72 -41.88
CA HIS A 456 16.36 -10.68 -41.14
C HIS A 456 16.19 -9.34 -40.42
N GLY A 457 14.96 -8.81 -40.41
CA GLY A 457 14.62 -7.67 -39.58
C GLY A 457 14.66 -8.04 -38.09
N GLY A 458 15.09 -7.10 -37.25
CA GLY A 458 15.06 -7.27 -35.79
C GLY A 458 13.62 -7.32 -35.28
N ALA A 459 13.38 -8.12 -34.24
CA ALA A 459 12.10 -8.13 -33.54
C ALA A 459 11.91 -6.87 -32.69
N GLY A 460 10.65 -6.45 -32.55
CA GLY A 460 10.24 -5.38 -31.65
C GLY A 460 10.37 -5.80 -30.19
N SER A 461 10.67 -4.84 -29.31
CA SER A 461 10.79 -5.13 -27.88
C SER A 461 9.43 -5.47 -27.27
N THR A 462 9.34 -6.64 -26.62
CA THR A 462 8.21 -7.04 -25.77
C THR A 462 8.46 -6.57 -24.33
N TRP A 463 7.51 -5.87 -23.72
CA TRP A 463 7.62 -5.52 -22.31
C TRP A 463 7.05 -6.63 -21.43
N ALA A 464 7.92 -7.24 -20.61
CA ALA A 464 7.53 -8.13 -19.52
C ALA A 464 7.60 -7.38 -18.18
N ASN A 465 6.79 -7.82 -17.23
CA ASN A 465 6.61 -7.24 -15.90
C ASN A 465 7.97 -6.95 -15.21
N GLY A 466 8.22 -5.68 -14.81
CA GLY A 466 9.36 -5.30 -13.96
C GLY A 466 10.41 -4.33 -14.53
N ALA A 467 10.29 -3.84 -15.78
CA ALA A 467 11.37 -3.05 -16.42
C ALA A 467 11.00 -1.64 -16.94
N GLY A 468 9.93 -1.00 -16.46
CA GLY A 468 9.59 0.36 -16.88
C GLY A 468 8.20 0.83 -16.42
N PRO A 469 7.82 2.10 -16.67
CA PRO A 469 6.49 2.60 -16.37
C PRO A 469 5.43 1.71 -17.01
N LEU A 470 4.42 1.33 -16.23
CA LEU A 470 3.34 0.41 -16.59
C LEU A 470 2.54 0.83 -17.85
N GLU A 471 2.75 2.04 -18.39
CA GLU A 471 2.03 2.57 -19.55
C GLU A 471 2.76 2.39 -20.89
N GLN A 472 3.71 1.45 -20.99
CA GLN A 472 4.48 1.23 -22.22
C GLN A 472 3.80 0.25 -23.19
N CYS A 473 3.92 0.55 -24.48
CA CYS A 473 3.44 -0.25 -25.61
C CYS A 473 4.56 -1.15 -26.17
N GLY A 474 4.20 -2.07 -27.07
CA GLY A 474 5.18 -2.92 -27.74
C GLY A 474 5.97 -2.19 -28.82
N GLY A 475 7.26 -2.51 -28.96
CA GLY A 475 8.07 -2.07 -30.09
C GLY A 475 7.69 -2.83 -31.38
N SER A 476 8.07 -2.31 -32.53
CA SER A 476 7.72 -2.91 -33.83
C SER A 476 8.91 -3.55 -34.53
N GLY A 477 8.65 -4.47 -35.44
CA GLY A 477 9.67 -5.21 -36.15
C GLY A 477 10.32 -4.41 -37.30
N GLY A 478 11.62 -4.64 -37.53
CA GLY A 478 12.34 -4.12 -38.68
C GLY A 478 12.00 -4.91 -39.96
N GLY A 479 12.17 -4.29 -41.13
CA GLY A 479 11.96 -4.97 -42.41
C GLY A 479 13.12 -5.91 -42.74
N GLY A 480 12.83 -7.00 -43.46
CA GLY A 480 13.86 -7.91 -43.97
C GLY A 480 14.51 -7.40 -45.27
N ALA A 481 15.77 -7.75 -45.49
CA ALA A 481 16.52 -7.35 -46.68
C ALA A 481 16.13 -8.16 -47.92
N ALA A 482 16.25 -7.53 -49.10
CA ALA A 482 16.13 -8.25 -50.36
C ALA A 482 17.38 -9.08 -50.66
N GLU A 483 17.22 -10.16 -51.43
CA GLU A 483 18.34 -11.02 -51.85
C GLU A 483 18.19 -11.46 -53.30
N THR A 484 19.32 -11.47 -54.04
CA THR A 484 19.35 -11.90 -55.45
C THR A 484 19.93 -13.29 -55.67
N SER A 485 20.58 -13.86 -54.66
CA SER A 485 21.32 -15.13 -54.75
C SER A 485 21.00 -16.11 -53.62
N ALA A 486 20.01 -15.79 -52.78
CA ALA A 486 19.54 -16.61 -51.67
C ALA A 486 18.09 -16.25 -51.33
N ALA A 487 17.48 -17.00 -50.39
CA ALA A 487 16.21 -16.60 -49.80
C ALA A 487 16.35 -15.25 -49.09
N ALA A 488 15.39 -14.36 -49.33
CA ALA A 488 15.38 -13.01 -48.77
C ALA A 488 15.10 -13.02 -47.26
N GLY A 489 15.36 -11.89 -46.61
CA GLY A 489 15.15 -11.74 -45.19
C GLY A 489 13.68 -11.60 -44.81
N ASN A 490 13.25 -12.35 -43.80
CA ASN A 490 11.96 -12.14 -43.15
C ASN A 490 11.93 -10.79 -42.42
N GLY A 491 10.75 -10.19 -42.36
CA GLY A 491 10.50 -9.09 -41.44
C GLY A 491 10.53 -9.56 -39.98
N GLY A 492 10.90 -8.66 -39.07
CA GLY A 492 10.87 -8.94 -37.65
C GLY A 492 9.45 -8.85 -37.08
N ASP A 493 9.20 -9.58 -36.01
CA ASP A 493 7.90 -9.58 -35.34
C ASP A 493 7.69 -8.34 -34.48
N GLY A 494 6.44 -7.96 -34.26
CA GLY A 494 6.03 -6.92 -33.32
C GLY A 494 6.00 -7.40 -31.87
N GLY A 495 6.31 -6.52 -30.93
CA GLY A 495 6.25 -6.79 -29.50
C GLY A 495 4.84 -6.63 -28.89
N LEU A 496 4.58 -7.35 -27.81
CA LEU A 496 3.34 -7.29 -27.02
C LEU A 496 2.94 -5.85 -26.67
N GLY A 497 1.65 -5.53 -26.78
CA GLY A 497 1.15 -4.17 -26.60
C GLY A 497 1.05 -3.39 -27.90
N GLY A 498 0.72 -4.10 -28.99
CA GLY A 498 0.35 -3.49 -30.27
C GLY A 498 1.48 -3.19 -31.24
N GLY A 499 2.68 -3.75 -31.05
CA GLY A 499 3.78 -3.62 -32.01
C GLY A 499 3.39 -4.20 -33.39
N ALA A 500 3.80 -3.53 -34.46
CA ALA A 500 3.54 -3.97 -35.83
C ALA A 500 4.64 -4.91 -36.35
N GLY A 501 4.28 -5.79 -37.28
CA GLY A 501 5.24 -6.61 -38.01
C GLY A 501 6.05 -5.80 -39.03
N GLY A 502 7.30 -6.20 -39.28
CA GLY A 502 8.13 -5.68 -40.36
C GLY A 502 7.89 -6.39 -41.69
N GLY A 503 8.05 -5.71 -42.82
CA GLY A 503 7.83 -6.29 -44.15
C GLY A 503 8.96 -7.24 -44.58
N GLY A 504 8.61 -8.27 -45.35
CA GLY A 504 9.57 -9.23 -45.90
C GLY A 504 10.33 -8.72 -47.12
N GLY A 505 11.58 -9.12 -47.30
CA GLY A 505 12.41 -8.70 -48.44
C GLY A 505 12.04 -9.38 -49.76
N ALA A 506 12.24 -8.68 -50.88
CA ALA A 506 12.05 -9.24 -52.22
C ALA A 506 13.16 -10.24 -52.60
N SER A 507 12.83 -11.21 -53.45
CA SER A 507 13.78 -12.20 -53.95
C SER A 507 13.78 -12.33 -55.48
N ARG A 508 14.81 -13.00 -55.99
CA ARG A 508 14.82 -13.49 -57.37
C ARG A 508 14.22 -14.87 -57.51
N ASN A 509 13.74 -15.15 -58.71
CA ASN A 509 13.29 -16.48 -59.10
C ASN A 509 14.34 -17.56 -58.72
N GLY A 510 13.84 -18.70 -58.28
CA GLY A 510 14.63 -19.76 -57.65
C GLY A 510 14.80 -19.64 -56.12
N PHE A 511 14.47 -18.49 -55.51
CA PHE A 511 14.59 -18.27 -54.07
C PHE A 511 13.30 -17.74 -53.45
N ALA A 512 12.95 -18.21 -52.25
CA ALA A 512 11.80 -17.68 -51.51
C ALA A 512 11.99 -16.20 -51.16
N SER A 513 10.92 -15.42 -51.24
CA SER A 513 10.92 -14.07 -50.67
C SER A 513 10.89 -14.13 -49.14
N GLY A 514 11.16 -13.01 -48.50
CA GLY A 514 11.01 -12.90 -47.06
C GLY A 514 9.55 -12.88 -46.67
N GLU A 515 9.21 -13.60 -45.61
CA GLU A 515 7.89 -13.52 -44.97
C GLU A 515 7.70 -12.15 -44.30
N GLY A 516 6.46 -11.69 -44.21
CA GLY A 516 6.13 -10.59 -43.32
C GLY A 516 6.28 -11.03 -41.86
N GLY A 517 6.69 -10.13 -40.98
CA GLY A 517 6.69 -10.38 -39.54
C GLY A 517 5.26 -10.40 -38.99
N ASP A 518 5.06 -11.23 -37.96
CA ASP A 518 3.83 -11.22 -37.16
C ASP A 518 3.78 -9.96 -36.31
N ALA A 519 2.58 -9.58 -35.88
CA ALA A 519 2.40 -8.45 -34.98
C ALA A 519 2.45 -8.87 -33.50
N GLY A 520 2.50 -7.87 -32.63
CA GLY A 520 2.27 -8.04 -31.20
C GLY A 520 0.78 -8.08 -30.86
N ALA A 521 0.41 -8.98 -29.95
CA ALA A 521 -0.94 -9.03 -29.40
C ALA A 521 -1.29 -7.75 -28.62
N GLY A 522 -2.59 -7.57 -28.35
CA GLY A 522 -3.09 -6.51 -27.49
C GLY A 522 -2.71 -6.67 -26.01
N LEU A 523 -3.00 -5.63 -25.21
CA LEU A 523 -2.70 -5.59 -23.77
C LEU A 523 -3.74 -4.71 -23.06
N MET A 524 -4.18 -5.10 -21.87
CA MET A 524 -5.03 -4.27 -21.00
C MET A 524 -4.42 -4.15 -19.61
N ILE A 525 -4.51 -2.97 -19.00
CA ILE A 525 -4.05 -2.67 -17.65
C ILE A 525 -5.15 -1.91 -16.92
N ILE A 526 -5.48 -2.32 -15.70
CA ILE A 526 -6.52 -1.73 -14.86
C ILE A 526 -5.90 -1.33 -13.52
N PHE A 527 -6.03 -0.07 -13.13
CA PHE A 527 -5.61 0.48 -11.85
C PHE A 527 -6.87 0.72 -11.02
N GLU A 528 -7.16 -0.18 -10.07
CA GLU A 528 -8.28 -0.07 -9.14
C GLU A 528 -7.90 0.83 -7.98
N HIS A 529 -8.81 1.71 -7.58
CA HIS A 529 -8.62 2.63 -6.46
C HIS A 529 -9.68 2.34 -5.39
N PHE A 530 -9.26 2.21 -4.12
CA PHE A 530 -10.05 1.75 -2.98
C PHE A 530 -10.39 2.90 -2.02
#